data_AF-A0A6A0QW70-F1
#
_entry.id   AF-A0A6A0QW70-F1
#
_cell.length_a   1.000
_cell.length_b   1.000
_cell.length_c   1.000
_cell.angle_alpha   90.00
_cell.angle_beta   90.00
_cell.angle_gamma   90.00
#
_symmetry.space_group_name_H-M   'P 1'
#
loop_
_entity.id
_entity.type
_entity.pdbx_description
1 polymer ?
#
loop_
_entity_poly.entity_id
_entity_poly.type
_entity_poly.pdbx_seq_one_letter_code
_entity_poly.pdbx_strand_id
1 'polypeptide(L)' 'MGILGPEIAAAVFDTVEKAEEGWALLSDADIPATVITDPGILGAFSVSILVQRDDLDDAQKILAPLVTRRPPTS' A
#
# COMPACT_ATOMS: atom_id res chain seq x y z
N MET A 1 23.49 -1.93 8.36
CA MET A 1 22.95 -1.94 7.00
C MET A 1 22.09 -3.19 6.84
N GLY A 2 20.77 -3.05 7.05
CA GLY A 2 19.80 -4.12 6.78
C GLY A 2 19.19 -3.84 5.42
N ILE A 3 19.49 -4.69 4.45
CA ILE A 3 18.90 -4.64 3.11
C ILE A 3 17.49 -5.20 3.28
N LEU A 4 16.49 -4.31 3.29
CA LEU A 4 15.05 -4.58 3.25
C LEU A 4 14.67 -5.88 3.98
N GLY A 5 14.26 -5.78 5.26
CA GLY A 5 13.47 -6.84 5.89
C GLY A 5 12.27 -7.23 5.01
N PRO A 6 11.57 -8.36 5.24
CA PRO A 6 10.55 -8.88 4.33
C PRO A 6 9.35 -7.93 4.26
N GLU A 7 9.49 -6.86 3.48
CA GLU A 7 8.48 -5.88 3.19
C GLU A 7 7.35 -6.59 2.45
N ILE A 8 6.13 -6.33 2.90
CA ILE A 8 4.92 -6.96 2.40
C ILE A 8 3.93 -5.89 1.99
N ALA A 9 3.22 -6.13 0.90
CA ALA A 9 2.18 -5.23 0.43
C ALA A 9 1.02 -5.18 1.43
N ALA A 10 0.79 -4.00 2.02
CA ALA A 10 -0.36 -3.74 2.89
C ALA A 10 -1.61 -3.35 2.09
N ALA A 11 -1.42 -2.64 0.97
CA ALA A 11 -2.50 -2.26 0.05
C ALA A 11 -1.98 -2.05 -1.38
N VAL A 12 -2.88 -2.15 -2.35
CA VAL A 12 -2.64 -1.88 -3.77
C VAL A 12 -3.72 -0.93 -4.29
N PHE A 13 -3.29 0.10 -5.00
CA PHE A 13 -4.13 1.16 -5.55
C PHE A 13 -4.00 1.25 -7.07
N ASP A 14 -5.02 1.82 -7.70
CA ASP A 14 -5.09 2.09 -9.14
C ASP A 14 -4.60 3.50 -9.53
N THR A 15 -4.29 4.33 -8.53
CA THR A 15 -3.86 5.72 -8.70
C THR A 15 -2.76 6.05 -7.72
N VAL A 16 -1.81 6.92 -8.13
CA VAL A 16 -0.75 7.45 -7.25
C VAL A 16 -1.35 8.24 -6.08
N GLU A 17 -2.39 9.06 -6.33
CA GLU A 17 -3.01 9.92 -5.32
C GLU A 17 -3.49 9.15 -4.08
N LYS A 18 -4.22 8.03 -4.27
CA LYS A 18 -4.64 7.17 -3.14
C LYS A 18 -3.47 6.52 -2.41
N ALA A 19 -2.40 6.18 -3.12
CA ALA A 19 -1.22 5.60 -2.51
C ALA A 19 -0.44 6.63 -1.68
N GLU A 20 -0.37 7.88 -2.14
CA GLU A 20 0.20 8.99 -1.38
C GLU A 20 -0.64 9.32 -0.15
N GLU A 21 -1.97 9.30 -0.26
CA GLU A 21 -2.87 9.45 0.90
C GLU A 21 -2.64 8.34 1.92
N GLY A 22 -2.58 7.08 1.48
CA GLY A 22 -2.30 5.95 2.36
C GLY A 22 -0.91 6.04 3.01
N TRP A 23 0.10 6.48 2.27
CA TRP A 23 1.45 6.69 2.80
C TRP A 23 1.47 7.79 3.86
N ALA A 24 0.75 8.91 3.64
CA ALA A 24 0.63 9.98 4.61
C ALA A 24 -0.02 9.50 5.92
N LEU A 25 -1.10 8.71 5.83
CA LEU A 25 -1.76 8.14 7.02
C LEU A 25 -0.83 7.21 7.82
N LEU A 26 0.01 6.43 7.15
CA LEU A 26 1.00 5.57 7.82
C LEU A 26 2.14 6.39 8.43
N SER A 27 2.60 7.44 7.74
CA SER A 27 3.60 8.36 8.27
C SER A 27 3.11 9.08 9.52
N ASP A 28 1.85 9.51 9.56
CA ASP A 28 1.23 10.13 10.74
C ASP A 28 1.09 9.16 11.92
N ALA A 29 1.09 7.85 11.63
CA ALA A 29 1.04 6.77 12.63
C ALA A 29 2.43 6.21 12.98
N ASP A 30 3.52 6.85 12.55
CA ASP A 30 4.91 6.39 12.73
C ASP A 30 5.19 4.98 12.15
N ILE A 31 4.46 4.57 11.11
CA ILE A 31 4.67 3.29 10.41
C ILE A 31 5.52 3.52 9.15
N PRO A 32 6.77 2.99 9.08
CA PRO A 32 7.59 3.10 7.89
C PRO A 32 6.96 2.35 6.71
N ALA A 33 6.82 3.06 5.59
CA ALA A 33 6.21 2.51 4.38
C ALA A 33 6.96 2.93 3.11
N THR A 34 6.99 2.03 2.14
CA THR A 34 7.59 2.22 0.81
C THR A 34 6.50 2.16 -0.25
N VAL A 35 6.43 3.15 -1.13
CA VAL A 35 5.49 3.15 -2.27
C VAL A 35 6.22 2.65 -3.52
N ILE A 36 5.67 1.62 -4.15
CA ILE A 36 6.20 1.04 -5.39
C ILE A 36 5.14 1.15 -6.48
N THR A 37 5.54 1.65 -7.66
CA THR A 37 4.67 1.65 -8.85
C THR A 37 5.08 0.53 -9.78
N ASP A 38 4.17 -0.41 -10.00
CA ASP A 38 4.36 -1.53 -10.92
C ASP A 38 3.70 -1.20 -12.28
N PRO A 39 4.49 -1.14 -13.37
CA PRO A 39 3.94 -1.02 -14.71
C PRO A 39 3.34 -2.37 -15.12
N GLY A 40 2.00 -2.46 -15.16
CA GLY A 40 1.29 -3.66 -15.56
C GLY A 40 1.33 -3.90 -17.09
N ILE A 41 0.79 -5.05 -17.50
CA ILE A 41 0.66 -5.41 -18.91
C ILE A 41 -0.59 -4.69 -19.47
N LEU A 42 -0.45 -3.97 -20.59
CA LEU A 42 -1.51 -3.21 -21.29
C LEU A 42 -1.81 -1.78 -20.78
N GLY A 43 -0.84 -1.11 -20.14
CA GLY A 43 -0.96 0.32 -19.79
C GLY A 43 -1.76 0.60 -18.50
N ALA A 44 -2.24 -0.45 -17.83
CA ALA A 44 -2.64 -0.37 -16.43
C ALA A 44 -1.38 -0.36 -15.55
N PHE A 45 -1.30 0.53 -14.57
CA PHE A 45 -0.29 0.48 -13.52
C PHE A 45 -0.98 0.27 -12.18
N SER A 46 -0.26 -0.33 -11.24
CA SER A 46 -0.70 -0.46 -9.86
C SER A 46 0.34 0.19 -8.95
N VAL A 47 -0.14 0.79 -7.86
CA VAL A 47 0.72 1.41 -6.86
C VAL A 47 0.54 0.66 -5.54
N SER A 48 1.61 0.03 -5.06
CA SER A 48 1.61 -0.80 -3.87
C SER A 48 2.25 -0.05 -2.71
N ILE A 49 1.65 -0.11 -1.52
CA ILE A 49 2.28 0.32 -0.27
C ILE A 49 2.84 -0.91 0.42
N LEU A 50 4.15 -0.93 0.62
CA LEU A 50 4.86 -1.97 1.34
C LEU A 50 5.22 -1.48 2.74
N VAL A 51 5.08 -2.37 3.71
CA VAL A 51 5.43 -2.13 5.12
C VAL A 51 6.24 -3.30 5.66
N GLN A 52 6.86 -3.13 6.81
CA GLN A 52 7.45 -4.27 7.51
C GLN A 52 6.34 -5.25 7.92
N ARG A 53 6.66 -6.55 7.90
CA ARG A 53 5.71 -7.60 8.26
C ARG A 53 5.09 -7.40 9.64
N ASP A 54 5.86 -6.88 10.59
CA ASP A 54 5.42 -6.66 11.96
C ASP A 54 4.38 -5.53 12.06
N ASP A 55 4.36 -4.61 11.10
CA ASP A 55 3.44 -3.46 11.05
C ASP A 55 2.20 -3.74 10.17
N LEU A 56 2.14 -4.90 9.50
CA LEU A 56 1.11 -5.22 8.51
C LEU A 56 -0.32 -5.08 9.05
N ASP A 57 -0.57 -5.63 10.24
CA ASP A 57 -1.91 -5.63 10.83
C ASP A 57 -2.40 -4.23 11.15
N ASP A 58 -1.52 -3.36 11.65
CA ASP A 58 -1.87 -1.98 11.99
C ASP A 58 -1.96 -1.10 10.75
N ALA A 59 -1.05 -1.30 9.78
CA ALA A 59 -1.11 -0.66 8.48
C ALA A 59 -2.43 -0.98 7.75
N GLN A 60 -2.88 -2.24 7.76
CA GLN A 60 -4.13 -2.63 7.13
C GLN A 60 -5.36 -1.97 7.77
N LYS A 61 -5.37 -1.79 9.10
CA LYS A 61 -6.47 -1.09 9.80
C LYS A 61 -6.54 0.38 9.38
N ILE A 62 -5.38 1.03 9.27
CA ILE A 62 -5.28 2.44 8.86
C ILE A 62 -5.69 2.61 7.39
N LEU A 63 -5.26 1.70 6.52
CA LEU A 63 -5.51 1.76 5.07
C LEU A 63 -6.91 1.27 4.67
N ALA A 64 -7.59 0.49 5.51
CA ALA A 64 -8.90 -0.10 5.22
C ALA A 64 -9.95 0.90 4.67
N PRO A 65 -10.05 2.15 5.15
CA PRO A 65 -10.99 3.13 4.60
C PRO A 65 -10.70 3.52 3.14
N LEU A 66 -9.43 3.48 2.72
CA LEU A 66 -8.99 3.86 1.37
C LEU A 66 -9.13 2.73 0.35
N VAL A 67 -9.08 1.48 0.83
CA VAL A 67 -9.24 0.31 -0.03
C VAL A 67 -10.73 0.10 -0.29
N THR A 68 -11.26 0.77 -1.32
CA THR A 68 -12.60 0.46 -1.84
C THR A 68 -12.65 -1.03 -2.22
N ARG A 69 -13.50 -1.80 -1.54
CA ARG A 69 -13.84 -3.16 -1.99
C ARG A 69 -14.40 -3.04 -3.40
N ARG A 70 -13.62 -3.44 -4.41
CA ARG A 70 -14.17 -3.69 -5.75
C ARG A 70 -15.32 -4.69 -5.56
N PRO A 71 -16.58 -4.35 -5.92
CA PRO A 71 -17.65 -5.32 -5.84
C PRO A 71 -17.26 -6.51 -6.75
N PRO A 72 -17.49 -7.77 -6.31
CA PRO A 72 -17.29 -8.90 -7.20
C PRO A 72 -18.17 -8.66 -8.43
N THR A 73 -17.55 -8.62 -9.61
CA THR A 73 -18.27 -8.61 -10.89
C THR A 73 -19.21 -9.81 -10.89
N SER A 74 -20.51 -9.54 -10.74
CA SER A 74 -21.59 -10.52 -10.97
C SER A 74 -21.71 -10.83 -12.46
#